data_AF-A0A2G5VX58-F1
#
_entry.id   AF-A0A2G5VX58-F1
#
_cell.length_a   1.000
_cell.length_b   1.000
_cell.length_c   1.000
_cell.angle_alpha   90.00
_cell.angle_beta   90.00
_cell.angle_gamma   90.00
#
_symmetry.space_group_name_H-M   'P 1'
#
loop_
_entity.id
_entity.type
_entity.pdbx_description
1 polymer ?
#
loop_
_entity_poly.entity_id
_entity_poly.type
_entity_poly.pdbx_seq_one_letter_code
_entity_poly.pdbx_strand_id
1 'polypeptide(L)'
;MTIGKLIYSTNSRSYGFLLEDGKAAKEQYTANCKNSDLKINSLPSSNEKLNSLLCALQLGSGRIMSSVTNHKYFRFTFNTKHSEWAHSCYQQLQSYVPDFLIKKEQTKDTRSKFSFTERVVIESTPCATAEALYSAWYQNASKGIPLEFVEQYMTAQTLAWWYQECGHLKVKENGTLEKLILSTEQWTEDELRLLQYVINIKFNFLFAIDGQRRLILYDQLQIKYFLGMVAPWIHPVFSYKIKNVEVRKPVAKRTTIRLSKQISIPSPTEEINQMIQQYASSIKVTTENFQKFNYARQENNESKRYQVNLTEENRDIICSVRASTGLTLGEIVQECFHQQNCFSPRPLQTLDDLSTTQQNIMIGSIIGDGMLTHMPTKSKGIRSTYSEHFSIKQKDYRAWKVMKLEPYLSFTQKGNVISSRVDDLWSNLEANFYSDKAQGKSRVKLLPKNQIFNLNDLHGLATIYMDDGSLLLTTRVNHNYKKIYITPHIALYLQSFTFDELTLLKGQIKELTDAKFFLTKLPDGNGYYLRTSRTTDTLLFLHDIEHVAVTCPSMSYKTNWHYRFYIEKQRWHCEYPDYQLITSSRKRMRAYTPNEIKTLKSMKQSGNTDQQIADALGRSYWSVVYKVSELRAQKLL
;
A
#
# COMPACT_ATOMS: atom_id res chain seq x y z
N MET A 1 13.54 -67.36 -12.87
CA MET A 1 13.22 -66.05 -13.49
C MET A 1 13.34 -65.00 -12.40
N THR A 2 14.38 -64.18 -12.51
CA THR A 2 14.93 -63.36 -11.44
C THR A 2 14.64 -61.90 -11.76
N ILE A 3 13.85 -61.22 -10.92
CA ILE A 3 13.56 -59.80 -11.07
C ILE A 3 14.69 -59.03 -10.39
N GLY A 4 15.45 -58.29 -11.20
CA GLY A 4 16.67 -57.60 -10.82
C GLY A 4 16.46 -56.41 -9.88
N LYS A 5 17.34 -56.31 -8.89
CA LYS A 5 17.58 -55.13 -8.05
C LYS A 5 18.00 -53.94 -8.93
N LEU A 6 17.24 -52.85 -8.90
CA LEU A 6 17.74 -51.53 -9.30
C LEU A 6 18.44 -50.89 -8.09
N ILE A 7 19.78 -50.91 -8.11
CA ILE A 7 20.64 -50.22 -7.15
C ILE A 7 20.83 -48.80 -7.67
N TYR A 8 20.25 -47.80 -6.98
CA TYR A 8 20.64 -46.40 -7.20
C TYR A 8 22.00 -46.19 -6.54
N SER A 9 23.04 -46.02 -7.36
CA SER A 9 24.37 -45.64 -6.90
C SER A 9 24.38 -44.17 -6.47
N THR A 10 24.74 -43.96 -5.21
CA THR A 10 25.14 -42.65 -4.68
C THR A 10 26.50 -42.28 -5.24
N ASN A 11 26.54 -41.61 -6.40
CA ASN A 11 27.75 -40.91 -6.82
C ASN A 11 27.68 -39.45 -6.35
N SER A 12 28.18 -39.26 -5.13
CA SER A 12 28.60 -37.98 -4.59
C SER A 12 29.79 -37.43 -5.38
N ARG A 13 29.56 -36.45 -6.26
CA ARG A 13 30.61 -35.54 -6.72
C ARG A 13 30.05 -34.14 -6.92
N SER A 14 29.95 -33.39 -5.82
CA SER A 14 30.23 -31.93 -5.73
C SER A 14 29.88 -31.39 -4.33
N TYR A 15 30.42 -31.98 -3.26
CA TYR A 15 30.30 -31.40 -1.90
C TYR A 15 31.49 -30.48 -1.53
N GLY A 16 32.51 -30.38 -2.39
CA GLY A 16 33.73 -29.61 -2.11
C GLY A 16 33.58 -28.08 -2.23
N PHE A 17 32.65 -27.58 -3.04
CA PHE A 17 32.43 -26.13 -3.24
C PHE A 17 31.33 -25.52 -2.36
N LEU A 18 30.62 -26.33 -1.56
CA LEU A 18 29.50 -25.87 -0.70
C LEU A 18 29.90 -25.56 0.74
N LEU A 19 31.10 -25.97 1.17
CA LEU A 19 31.54 -25.83 2.56
C LEU A 19 32.18 -24.46 2.84
N GLU A 20 32.85 -23.85 1.86
CA GLU A 20 33.46 -22.52 2.01
C GLU A 20 32.39 -21.41 2.02
N ASP A 21 31.41 -21.46 1.10
CA ASP A 21 30.26 -20.54 1.07
C ASP A 21 29.34 -20.67 2.30
N GLY A 22 29.18 -21.89 2.83
CA GLY A 22 28.36 -22.13 4.02
C GLY A 22 28.96 -21.54 5.30
N LYS A 23 30.29 -21.58 5.44
CA LYS A 23 31.00 -20.99 6.58
C LYS A 23 30.96 -19.46 6.51
N ALA A 24 31.27 -18.88 5.34
CA ALA A 24 31.18 -17.44 5.13
C ALA A 24 29.75 -16.89 5.35
N ALA A 25 28.73 -17.58 4.83
CA ALA A 25 27.33 -17.21 5.06
C ALA A 25 26.93 -17.31 6.54
N LYS A 26 27.41 -18.34 7.25
CA LYS A 26 27.17 -18.50 8.70
C LYS A 26 27.88 -17.44 9.52
N GLU A 27 29.11 -17.08 9.16
CA GLU A 27 29.87 -16.01 9.78
C GLU A 27 29.23 -14.64 9.53
N GLN A 28 28.80 -14.36 8.29
CA GLN A 28 28.08 -13.14 7.93
C GLN A 28 26.73 -13.03 8.66
N TYR A 29 25.94 -14.11 8.71
CA TYR A 29 24.70 -14.16 9.47
C TYR A 29 24.95 -13.90 10.97
N THR A 30 25.95 -14.57 11.55
CA THR A 30 26.31 -14.40 12.96
C THR A 30 26.81 -12.98 13.24
N ALA A 31 27.61 -12.42 12.33
CA ALA A 31 28.09 -11.04 12.41
C ALA A 31 26.94 -10.05 12.31
N ASN A 32 25.96 -10.23 11.41
CA ASN A 32 24.79 -9.35 11.32
C ASN A 32 23.90 -9.43 12.56
N CYS A 33 23.71 -10.62 13.13
CA CYS A 33 22.98 -10.80 14.38
C CYS A 33 23.69 -10.13 15.58
N LYS A 34 25.04 -10.17 15.61
CA LYS A 34 25.86 -9.56 16.66
C LYS A 34 26.10 -8.04 16.48
N ASN A 35 26.31 -7.59 15.24
CA ASN A 35 26.65 -6.21 14.85
C ASN A 35 25.41 -5.37 14.47
N SER A 36 24.23 -5.68 15.01
CA SER A 36 23.03 -4.84 14.85
C SER A 36 23.15 -3.44 15.52
N ASP A 37 24.38 -2.94 15.69
CA ASP A 37 24.80 -1.72 16.38
C ASP A 37 25.46 -0.66 15.48
N LEU A 38 25.41 -0.76 14.13
CA LEU A 38 26.02 0.28 13.27
C LEU A 38 25.07 1.00 12.29
N LYS A 39 24.79 2.25 12.70
CA LYS A 39 24.51 3.51 11.98
C LYS A 39 23.34 3.58 10.98
N ILE A 40 22.22 4.14 11.44
CA ILE A 40 21.69 5.48 11.10
C ILE A 40 20.65 5.86 12.19
N ASN A 41 20.83 7.05 12.80
CA ASN A 41 19.98 7.78 13.76
C ASN A 41 19.25 6.97 14.86
N SER A 42 19.82 7.06 16.07
CA SER A 42 19.44 6.40 17.35
C SER A 42 19.56 4.87 17.35
N LEU A 43 20.48 4.32 18.16
CA LEU A 43 20.49 2.89 18.45
C LEU A 43 19.14 2.50 19.04
N PRO A 44 18.47 1.45 18.54
CA PRO A 44 17.25 1.00 19.16
C PRO A 44 17.53 0.54 20.59
N SER A 45 16.67 0.89 21.54
CA SER A 45 16.82 0.36 22.90
C SER A 45 16.72 -1.18 22.89
N SER A 46 17.26 -1.85 23.90
CA SER A 46 17.18 -3.33 24.01
C SER A 46 15.74 -3.85 23.86
N ASN A 47 14.75 -3.07 24.32
CA ASN A 47 13.33 -3.38 24.17
C ASN A 47 12.83 -3.29 22.72
N GLU A 48 13.36 -2.38 21.90
CA GLU A 48 12.95 -2.23 20.50
C GLU A 48 13.45 -3.39 19.62
N LYS A 49 14.69 -3.86 19.88
CA LYS A 49 15.22 -5.05 19.20
C LYS A 49 14.42 -6.30 19.57
N LEU A 50 14.14 -6.51 20.87
CA LEU A 50 13.28 -7.60 21.32
C LEU A 50 11.89 -7.53 20.68
N ASN A 51 11.24 -6.36 20.68
CA ASN A 51 9.91 -6.19 20.08
C ASN A 51 9.91 -6.46 18.57
N SER A 52 10.99 -6.13 17.86
CA SER A 52 11.14 -6.44 16.43
C SER A 52 11.22 -7.95 16.16
N LEU A 53 11.89 -8.71 17.04
CA LEU A 53 11.94 -10.18 16.97
C LEU A 53 10.60 -10.81 17.33
N LEU A 54 9.96 -10.34 18.42
CA LEU A 54 8.63 -10.78 18.82
C LEU A 54 7.59 -10.48 17.74
N CYS A 55 7.68 -9.33 17.07
CA CYS A 55 6.82 -8.98 15.93
C CYS A 55 6.88 -10.05 14.83
N ALA A 56 8.10 -10.47 14.43
CA ALA A 56 8.25 -11.48 13.38
C ALA A 56 7.65 -12.84 13.78
N LEU A 57 7.95 -13.28 15.00
CA LEU A 57 7.47 -14.56 15.51
C LEU A 57 5.95 -14.55 15.68
N GLN A 58 5.36 -13.44 16.14
CA GLN A 58 3.91 -13.30 16.25
C GLN A 58 3.21 -13.15 14.89
N LEU A 59 3.85 -12.58 13.87
CA LEU A 59 3.30 -12.61 12.51
C LEU A 59 3.29 -14.02 11.91
N GLY A 60 4.25 -14.86 12.31
CA GLY A 60 4.35 -16.26 11.93
C GLY A 60 3.63 -17.23 12.87
N SER A 61 4.37 -18.23 13.34
CA SER A 61 3.87 -19.39 14.10
C SER A 61 3.73 -19.16 15.61
N GLY A 62 4.17 -18.00 16.11
CA GLY A 62 4.19 -17.67 17.53
C GLY A 62 2.82 -17.46 18.15
N ARG A 63 2.73 -17.74 19.46
CA ARG A 63 1.53 -17.54 20.27
C ARG A 63 1.90 -16.95 21.63
N ILE A 64 0.93 -16.28 22.24
CA ILE A 64 0.99 -15.90 23.65
C ILE A 64 -0.06 -16.76 24.36
N MET A 65 0.41 -17.57 25.30
CA MET A 65 -0.40 -18.56 26.00
C MET A 65 -0.71 -18.09 27.42
N SER A 66 -1.76 -18.64 28.02
CA SER A 66 -2.08 -18.42 29.43
C SER A 66 -1.68 -19.65 30.25
N SER A 67 -1.01 -19.43 31.38
CA SER A 67 -0.73 -20.46 32.37
C SER A 67 -2.01 -20.87 33.10
N VAL A 68 -1.92 -21.92 33.94
CA VAL A 68 -3.01 -22.34 34.84
C VAL A 68 -3.39 -21.23 35.82
N THR A 69 -2.44 -20.38 36.20
CA THR A 69 -2.63 -19.20 37.05
C THR A 69 -2.99 -17.93 36.26
N ASN A 70 -3.37 -18.07 35.00
CA ASN A 70 -3.75 -17.00 34.07
C ASN A 70 -2.63 -16.01 33.68
N HIS A 71 -1.37 -16.28 34.06
CA HIS A 71 -0.24 -15.47 33.63
C HIS A 71 0.17 -15.78 32.18
N LYS A 72 0.60 -14.75 31.45
CA LYS A 72 0.90 -14.85 30.01
C LYS A 72 2.36 -15.15 29.77
N TYR A 73 2.61 -16.02 28.80
CA TYR A 73 3.96 -16.41 28.38
C TYR A 73 4.02 -16.64 26.86
N PHE A 74 5.21 -16.49 26.28
CA PHE A 74 5.42 -16.72 24.86
C PHE A 74 5.63 -18.20 24.56
N ARG A 75 5.07 -18.66 23.43
CA ARG A 75 5.32 -20.00 22.90
C ARG A 75 5.53 -19.95 21.39
N PHE A 76 6.68 -20.41 20.94
CA PHE A 76 7.06 -20.49 19.53
C PHE A 76 7.29 -21.95 19.15
N THR A 77 6.72 -22.40 18.03
CA THR A 77 6.77 -23.80 17.62
C THR A 77 7.39 -23.93 16.23
N PHE A 78 8.40 -24.77 16.13
CA PHE A 78 9.17 -25.02 14.92
C PHE A 78 9.12 -26.49 14.53
N ASN A 79 9.19 -26.76 13.23
CA ASN A 79 9.39 -28.12 12.73
C ASN A 79 10.80 -28.63 13.10
N THR A 80 10.94 -29.91 13.43
CA THR A 80 12.26 -30.50 13.78
C THR A 80 13.31 -30.38 12.68
N LYS A 81 12.90 -30.34 11.40
CA LYS A 81 13.82 -30.10 10.27
C LYS A 81 14.47 -28.71 10.30
N HIS A 82 13.93 -27.78 11.09
CA HIS A 82 14.46 -26.43 11.29
C HIS A 82 15.02 -26.25 12.72
N SER A 83 15.51 -27.32 13.36
CA SER A 83 16.01 -27.25 14.73
C SER A 83 17.16 -26.26 14.90
N GLU A 84 18.09 -26.16 13.94
CA GLU A 84 19.20 -25.19 14.00
C GLU A 84 18.69 -23.75 14.03
N TRP A 85 17.68 -23.46 13.19
CA TRP A 85 17.02 -22.16 13.19
C TRP A 85 16.34 -21.87 14.53
N ALA A 86 15.62 -22.84 15.09
CA ALA A 86 15.01 -22.67 16.42
C ALA A 86 16.05 -22.36 17.50
N HIS A 87 17.23 -23.00 17.48
CA HIS A 87 18.32 -22.67 18.40
C HIS A 87 18.87 -21.27 18.18
N SER A 88 18.97 -20.82 16.92
CA SER A 88 19.39 -19.45 16.61
C SER A 88 18.37 -18.40 17.09
N CYS A 89 17.07 -18.65 16.92
CA CYS A 89 16.02 -17.81 17.49
C CYS A 89 16.11 -17.77 19.02
N TYR A 90 16.29 -18.93 19.65
CA TYR A 90 16.43 -19.05 21.09
C TYR A 90 17.60 -18.22 21.62
N GLN A 91 18.78 -18.31 21.00
CA GLN A 91 19.95 -17.52 21.40
C GLN A 91 19.71 -16.02 21.29
N GLN A 92 19.03 -15.56 20.22
CA GLN A 92 18.70 -14.15 20.04
C GLN A 92 17.62 -13.66 21.01
N LEU A 93 16.65 -14.50 21.37
CA LEU A 93 15.68 -14.17 22.41
C LEU A 93 16.33 -14.13 23.80
N GLN A 94 17.21 -15.10 24.08
CA GLN A 94 17.88 -15.24 25.37
C GLN A 94 18.81 -14.06 25.69
N SER A 95 19.40 -13.41 24.68
CA SER A 95 20.21 -12.21 24.89
C SER A 95 19.42 -11.00 25.41
N TYR A 96 18.08 -11.03 25.33
CA TYR A 96 17.22 -9.97 25.85
C TYR A 96 16.40 -10.41 27.06
N VAL A 97 15.99 -11.68 27.11
CA VAL A 97 15.22 -12.24 28.22
C VAL A 97 15.80 -13.62 28.56
N PRO A 98 16.50 -13.79 29.71
CA PRO A 98 17.19 -15.03 30.03
C PRO A 98 16.24 -16.22 30.23
N ASP A 99 14.96 -15.96 30.51
CA ASP A 99 13.97 -16.94 30.94
C ASP A 99 13.27 -17.71 29.81
N PHE A 100 13.85 -17.73 28.61
CA PHE A 100 13.40 -18.64 27.56
C PHE A 100 13.97 -20.05 27.80
N LEU A 101 13.19 -21.07 27.47
CA LEU A 101 13.57 -22.48 27.42
C LEU A 101 13.33 -23.02 26.01
N ILE A 102 14.27 -23.82 25.50
CA ILE A 102 14.08 -24.61 24.27
C ILE A 102 13.96 -26.10 24.61
N LYS A 103 12.96 -26.77 24.06
CA LYS A 103 12.72 -28.22 24.26
C LYS A 103 12.18 -28.88 23.01
N LYS A 104 12.33 -30.20 22.91
CA LYS A 104 11.62 -31.04 21.93
C LYS A 104 10.34 -31.55 22.55
N GLU A 105 9.26 -31.56 21.79
CA GLU A 105 7.97 -32.12 22.19
C GLU A 105 7.47 -33.10 21.13
N GLN A 106 6.78 -34.15 21.58
CA GLN A 106 6.07 -35.10 20.71
C GLN A 106 4.56 -34.86 20.85
N THR A 107 3.85 -34.81 19.73
CA THR A 107 2.40 -34.70 19.67
C THR A 107 1.84 -35.90 18.91
N LYS A 108 0.84 -36.58 19.48
CA LYS A 108 0.15 -37.69 18.82
C LYS A 108 -0.47 -37.21 17.50
N ASP A 109 -0.11 -37.84 16.40
CA ASP A 109 -0.68 -37.56 15.08
C ASP A 109 -0.94 -38.90 14.38
N THR A 110 -2.22 -39.26 14.29
CA THR A 110 -2.67 -40.51 13.70
C THR A 110 -2.44 -40.58 12.19
N ARG A 111 -2.12 -39.45 11.54
CA ARG A 111 -1.79 -39.39 10.11
C ARG A 111 -0.30 -39.63 9.85
N SER A 112 0.54 -39.55 10.89
CA SER A 112 1.97 -39.85 10.80
C SER A 112 2.21 -41.35 10.80
N LYS A 113 3.18 -41.82 10.01
CA LYS A 113 3.61 -43.23 10.01
C LYS A 113 4.05 -43.72 11.40
N PHE A 114 4.55 -42.81 12.23
CA PHE A 114 5.03 -43.12 13.58
C PHE A 114 3.98 -42.88 14.66
N SER A 115 2.73 -42.53 14.32
CA SER A 115 1.65 -42.15 15.25
C SER A 115 1.92 -40.90 16.12
N PHE A 116 3.08 -40.25 15.94
CA PHE A 116 3.42 -38.96 16.53
C PHE A 116 4.16 -38.07 15.52
N THR A 117 4.18 -36.78 15.83
CA THR A 117 5.01 -35.75 15.19
C THR A 117 5.87 -35.10 16.25
N GLU A 118 7.08 -34.73 15.88
CA GLU A 118 8.00 -34.01 16.76
C GLU A 118 8.05 -32.53 16.37
N ARG A 119 8.24 -31.68 17.37
CA ARG A 119 8.42 -30.23 17.20
C ARG A 119 9.46 -29.70 18.18
N VAL A 120 10.13 -28.62 17.80
CA VAL A 120 10.99 -27.84 18.69
C VAL A 120 10.17 -26.66 19.19
N VAL A 121 10.16 -26.45 20.50
CA VAL A 121 9.37 -25.40 21.14
C VAL A 121 10.30 -24.50 21.95
N ILE A 122 10.11 -23.19 21.78
CA ILE A 122 10.70 -22.16 22.63
C ILE A 122 9.58 -21.57 23.49
N GLU A 123 9.74 -21.57 24.80
CA GLU A 123 8.77 -21.00 25.74
C GLU A 123 9.44 -20.03 26.69
N SER A 124 8.81 -18.90 27.01
CA SER A 124 9.26 -18.07 28.14
C SER A 124 8.63 -18.55 29.44
N THR A 125 9.23 -18.18 30.57
CA THR A 125 8.45 -18.05 31.82
C THR A 125 7.37 -16.97 31.65
N PRO A 126 6.32 -16.98 32.49
CA PRO A 126 5.36 -15.89 32.48
C PRO A 126 6.03 -14.54 32.77
N CYS A 127 5.77 -13.54 31.94
CA CYS A 127 6.49 -12.26 32.00
C CYS A 127 5.63 -11.07 31.62
N ALA A 128 5.98 -9.89 32.14
CA ALA A 128 5.23 -8.65 31.93
C ALA A 128 5.12 -8.26 30.44
N THR A 129 6.14 -8.55 29.64
CA THR A 129 6.12 -8.31 28.19
C THR A 129 5.05 -9.17 27.49
N ALA A 130 4.91 -10.43 27.89
CA ALA A 130 3.86 -11.30 27.34
C ALA A 130 2.47 -10.83 27.76
N GLU A 131 2.30 -10.36 29.00
CA GLU A 131 1.04 -9.76 29.47
C GLU A 131 0.67 -8.53 28.64
N ALA A 132 1.61 -7.60 28.46
CA ALA A 132 1.40 -6.36 27.71
C ALA A 132 1.09 -6.63 26.23
N LEU A 133 1.76 -7.61 25.60
CA LEU A 133 1.49 -7.95 24.20
C LEU A 133 0.24 -8.81 24.05
N TYR A 134 -0.19 -9.56 25.06
CA TYR A 134 -1.42 -10.34 24.99
C TYR A 134 -2.63 -9.43 24.75
N SER A 135 -2.74 -8.32 25.49
CA SER A 135 -3.85 -7.38 25.32
C SER A 135 -3.87 -6.71 23.94
N ALA A 136 -2.69 -6.44 23.36
CA ALA A 136 -2.57 -5.86 22.02
C ALA A 136 -2.93 -6.88 20.91
N TRP A 137 -2.39 -8.10 21.00
CA TRP A 137 -2.53 -9.12 19.96
C TRP A 137 -3.81 -9.95 20.07
N TYR A 138 -4.45 -10.05 21.23
CA TYR A 138 -5.60 -10.93 21.46
C TYR A 138 -6.82 -10.13 21.90
N GLN A 139 -7.67 -9.77 20.94
CA GLN A 139 -8.98 -9.16 21.19
C GLN A 139 -10.05 -10.26 21.23
N ASN A 140 -10.85 -10.32 22.29
CA ASN A 140 -11.87 -11.36 22.49
C ASN A 140 -11.31 -12.79 22.36
N ALA A 141 -10.14 -13.02 22.96
CA ALA A 141 -9.39 -14.28 22.91
C ALA A 141 -8.99 -14.76 21.50
N SER A 142 -9.15 -13.90 20.48
CA SER A 142 -8.75 -14.17 19.10
C SER A 142 -7.53 -13.34 18.75
N LYS A 143 -6.53 -13.99 18.16
CA LYS A 143 -5.34 -13.30 17.70
C LYS A 143 -5.70 -12.38 16.53
N GLY A 144 -5.30 -11.12 16.60
CA GLY A 144 -5.42 -10.16 15.52
C GLY A 144 -4.17 -9.29 15.41
N ILE A 145 -4.14 -8.43 14.39
CA ILE A 145 -2.97 -7.60 14.10
C ILE A 145 -3.02 -6.28 14.87
N PRO A 146 -2.13 -6.03 15.85
CA PRO A 146 -1.98 -4.72 16.46
C PRO A 146 -1.20 -3.80 15.51
N LEU A 147 -1.91 -3.01 14.71
CA LEU A 147 -1.32 -2.19 13.64
C LEU A 147 -0.19 -1.31 14.15
N GLU A 148 -0.39 -0.58 15.24
CA GLU A 148 0.59 0.36 15.78
C GLU A 148 1.89 -0.36 16.18
N PHE A 149 1.77 -1.53 16.82
CA PHE A 149 2.92 -2.33 17.21
C PHE A 149 3.67 -2.88 15.99
N VAL A 150 2.94 -3.39 15.00
CA VAL A 150 3.54 -3.94 13.77
C VAL A 150 4.19 -2.82 12.95
N GLU A 151 3.53 -1.68 12.79
CA GLU A 151 4.08 -0.51 12.13
C GLU A 151 5.31 0.03 12.86
N GLN A 152 5.33 0.06 14.19
CA GLN A 152 6.47 0.54 14.94
C GLN A 152 7.70 -0.39 14.81
N TYR A 153 7.50 -1.71 14.90
CA TYR A 153 8.58 -2.68 15.07
C TYR A 153 8.89 -3.56 13.86
N MET A 154 8.18 -3.40 12.73
CA MET A 154 8.53 -4.12 11.51
C MET A 154 9.79 -3.52 10.86
N THR A 155 10.85 -4.32 10.85
CA THR A 155 12.14 -4.01 10.21
C THR A 155 12.46 -5.00 9.08
N ALA A 156 13.55 -4.76 8.33
CA ALA A 156 14.03 -5.73 7.34
C ALA A 156 14.36 -7.10 7.97
N GLN A 157 14.90 -7.11 9.19
CA GLN A 157 15.15 -8.34 9.96
C GLN A 157 13.83 -9.03 10.34
N THR A 158 12.84 -8.26 10.80
CA THR A 158 11.49 -8.79 11.10
C THR A 158 10.88 -9.48 9.87
N LEU A 159 10.96 -8.83 8.72
CA LEU A 159 10.43 -9.38 7.47
C LEU A 159 11.19 -10.63 7.03
N ALA A 160 12.51 -10.67 7.20
CA ALA A 160 13.33 -11.85 6.91
C ALA A 160 12.97 -13.04 7.80
N TRP A 161 12.76 -12.83 9.10
CA TRP A 161 12.33 -13.87 10.04
C TRP A 161 10.94 -14.40 9.68
N TRP A 162 10.00 -13.50 9.40
CA TRP A 162 8.67 -13.90 8.96
C TRP A 162 8.70 -14.68 7.63
N TYR A 163 9.55 -14.26 6.68
CA TYR A 163 9.77 -14.97 5.42
C TYR A 163 10.39 -16.36 5.61
N GLN A 164 11.31 -16.54 6.56
CA GLN A 164 11.89 -17.85 6.86
C GLN A 164 10.86 -18.84 7.38
N GLU A 165 9.89 -18.39 8.17
CA GLU A 165 8.82 -19.24 8.70
C GLU A 165 7.69 -19.49 7.67
N CYS A 166 7.15 -18.42 7.09
CA CYS A 166 5.91 -18.45 6.32
C CYS A 166 6.11 -18.27 4.81
N GLY A 167 7.32 -17.94 4.38
CA GLY A 167 7.62 -17.54 3.02
C GLY A 167 8.00 -18.70 2.08
N HIS A 168 7.76 -18.49 0.79
CA HIS A 168 8.16 -19.41 -0.27
C HIS A 168 8.53 -18.64 -1.53
N LEU A 169 9.62 -19.05 -2.18
CA LEU A 169 10.05 -18.54 -3.49
C LEU A 169 9.73 -19.58 -4.57
N LYS A 170 8.87 -19.21 -5.51
CA LYS A 170 8.60 -20.02 -6.69
C LYS A 170 9.51 -19.56 -7.84
N VAL A 171 10.26 -20.51 -8.39
CA VAL A 171 11.20 -20.31 -9.49
C VAL A 171 10.84 -21.27 -10.62
N LYS A 172 10.87 -20.79 -11.86
CA LYS A 172 10.68 -21.63 -13.05
C LYS A 172 11.90 -22.53 -13.28
N GLU A 173 11.73 -23.57 -14.09
CA GLU A 173 12.81 -24.51 -14.44
C GLU A 173 14.07 -23.82 -14.98
N ASN A 174 13.90 -22.75 -15.77
CA ASN A 174 15.01 -21.97 -16.31
C ASN A 174 15.67 -20.99 -15.31
N GLY A 175 15.32 -21.06 -14.02
CA GLY A 175 15.83 -20.17 -12.97
C GLY A 175 15.10 -18.83 -12.84
N THR A 176 14.12 -18.53 -13.70
CA THR A 176 13.39 -17.26 -13.65
C THR A 176 12.50 -17.20 -12.41
N LEU A 177 12.60 -16.13 -11.63
CA LEU A 177 11.70 -15.85 -10.50
C LEU A 177 10.26 -15.70 -11.01
N GLU A 178 9.34 -16.46 -10.43
CA GLU A 178 7.92 -16.47 -10.81
C GLU A 178 7.06 -15.70 -9.82
N LYS A 179 7.18 -16.02 -8.53
CA LYS A 179 6.48 -15.31 -7.45
C LYS A 179 7.11 -15.57 -6.09
N LEU A 180 6.98 -14.61 -5.19
CA LEU A 180 7.28 -14.76 -3.78
C LEU A 180 5.96 -14.77 -3.01
N ILE A 181 5.80 -15.71 -2.09
CA ILE A 181 4.57 -15.92 -1.32
C ILE A 181 4.90 -15.81 0.16
N LEU A 182 4.08 -15.09 0.93
CA LEU A 182 3.97 -15.22 2.37
C LEU A 182 2.65 -15.90 2.69
N SER A 183 2.72 -17.04 3.38
CA SER A 183 1.54 -17.81 3.79
C SER A 183 0.91 -17.10 5.00
N THR A 184 -0.26 -16.50 4.78
CA THR A 184 -0.92 -15.59 5.73
C THR A 184 -2.38 -15.94 5.98
N GLU A 185 -2.75 -17.20 5.74
CA GLU A 185 -4.13 -17.70 5.70
C GLU A 185 -4.86 -17.60 7.05
N GLN A 186 -4.08 -17.42 8.13
CA GLN A 186 -4.54 -17.21 9.50
C GLN A 186 -5.13 -15.82 9.75
N TRP A 187 -4.84 -14.85 8.90
CA TRP A 187 -5.32 -13.48 9.02
C TRP A 187 -6.58 -13.26 8.17
N THR A 188 -7.45 -12.38 8.65
CA THR A 188 -8.63 -11.91 7.91
C THR A 188 -8.21 -11.00 6.75
N GLU A 189 -9.09 -10.79 5.77
CA GLU A 189 -8.78 -9.87 4.66
C GLU A 189 -8.51 -8.43 5.14
N ASP A 190 -9.26 -7.94 6.12
CA ASP A 190 -9.03 -6.61 6.71
C ASP A 190 -7.62 -6.51 7.33
N GLU A 191 -7.18 -7.55 8.03
CA GLU A 191 -5.84 -7.63 8.61
C GLU A 191 -4.74 -7.72 7.55
N LEU A 192 -4.98 -8.45 6.45
CA LEU A 192 -4.05 -8.49 5.32
C LEU A 192 -3.92 -7.13 4.64
N ARG A 193 -5.01 -6.37 4.54
CA ARG A 193 -5.01 -5.00 4.00
C ARG A 193 -4.20 -4.06 4.90
N LEU A 194 -4.26 -4.24 6.22
CA LEU A 194 -3.40 -3.54 7.17
C LEU A 194 -1.92 -3.93 7.01
N LEU A 195 -1.61 -5.22 6.80
CA LEU A 195 -0.24 -5.67 6.53
C LEU A 195 0.31 -5.12 5.21
N GLN A 196 -0.50 -5.09 4.14
CA GLN A 196 -0.12 -4.44 2.88
C GLN A 196 0.25 -2.97 3.12
N TYR A 197 -0.54 -2.24 3.91
CA TYR A 197 -0.23 -0.87 4.29
C TYR A 197 1.13 -0.76 5.02
N VAL A 198 1.35 -1.55 6.08
CA VAL A 198 2.60 -1.48 6.87
C VAL A 198 3.82 -1.82 6.01
N ILE A 199 3.73 -2.89 5.23
CA ILE A 199 4.84 -3.32 4.37
C ILE A 199 5.14 -2.23 3.32
N ASN A 200 4.11 -1.59 2.78
CA ASN A 200 4.27 -0.55 1.78
C ASN A 200 4.87 0.74 2.37
N ILE A 201 4.34 1.26 3.49
CA ILE A 201 4.88 2.47 4.12
C ILE A 201 6.32 2.29 4.61
N LYS A 202 6.72 1.06 4.98
CA LYS A 202 8.07 0.75 5.47
C LYS A 202 9.08 0.39 4.38
N PHE A 203 8.65 -0.34 3.36
CA PHE A 203 9.56 -0.97 2.40
C PHE A 203 9.17 -0.75 0.94
N ASN A 204 8.09 -0.03 0.67
CA ASN A 204 7.55 0.26 -0.66
C ASN A 204 7.16 -0.97 -1.49
N PHE A 205 6.85 -2.11 -0.87
CA PHE A 205 6.33 -3.28 -1.59
C PHE A 205 4.81 -3.23 -1.75
N LEU A 206 4.37 -3.57 -2.95
CA LEU A 206 2.98 -3.70 -3.36
C LEU A 206 2.62 -5.19 -3.46
N PHE A 207 2.43 -5.83 -2.32
CA PHE A 207 1.93 -7.20 -2.26
C PHE A 207 0.48 -7.25 -2.77
N ALA A 208 0.11 -8.33 -3.45
CA ALA A 208 -1.28 -8.67 -3.74
C ALA A 208 -1.80 -9.71 -2.73
N ILE A 209 -3.11 -9.74 -2.49
CA ILE A 209 -3.79 -10.82 -1.76
C ILE A 209 -4.37 -11.79 -2.77
N ASP A 210 -4.04 -13.07 -2.67
CA ASP A 210 -4.61 -14.10 -3.55
C ASP A 210 -5.88 -14.74 -2.97
N GLY A 211 -6.53 -15.61 -3.75
CA GLY A 211 -7.75 -16.30 -3.32
C GLY A 211 -7.57 -17.28 -2.14
N GLN A 212 -6.34 -17.53 -1.70
CA GLN A 212 -6.05 -18.31 -0.49
C GLN A 212 -5.73 -17.41 0.71
N ARG A 213 -5.89 -16.09 0.60
CA ARG A 213 -5.52 -15.10 1.63
C ARG A 213 -4.02 -15.07 1.91
N ARG A 214 -3.20 -15.20 0.87
CA ARG A 214 -1.74 -15.09 0.94
C ARG A 214 -1.26 -13.77 0.35
N LEU A 215 -0.20 -13.21 0.92
CA LEU A 215 0.49 -12.06 0.33
C LEU A 215 1.47 -12.54 -0.75
N ILE A 216 1.37 -11.98 -1.96
CA ILE A 216 2.20 -12.39 -3.11
C ILE A 216 2.86 -11.19 -3.81
N LEU A 217 4.14 -11.34 -4.16
CA LEU A 217 4.83 -10.53 -5.17
C LEU A 217 4.96 -11.34 -6.46
N TYR A 218 4.60 -10.74 -7.60
CA TYR A 218 4.63 -11.41 -8.91
C TYR A 218 5.77 -10.96 -9.81
N ASP A 219 6.20 -9.70 -9.70
CA ASP A 219 7.20 -9.15 -10.60
C ASP A 219 8.61 -9.32 -10.05
N GLN A 220 9.57 -9.38 -10.97
CA GLN A 220 10.96 -9.69 -10.63
C GLN A 220 11.69 -8.55 -9.92
N LEU A 221 11.29 -7.30 -10.17
CA LEU A 221 11.90 -6.13 -9.52
C LEU A 221 11.65 -6.19 -8.01
N GLN A 222 10.39 -6.32 -7.61
CA GLN A 222 10.00 -6.42 -6.20
C GLN A 222 10.60 -7.67 -5.56
N ILE A 223 10.55 -8.83 -6.23
CA ILE A 223 11.11 -10.07 -5.66
C ILE A 223 12.63 -9.94 -5.47
N LYS A 224 13.38 -9.45 -6.47
CA LYS A 224 14.84 -9.29 -6.35
C LYS A 224 15.20 -8.30 -5.26
N TYR A 225 14.52 -7.16 -5.21
CA TYR A 225 14.75 -6.16 -4.17
C TYR A 225 14.42 -6.72 -2.77
N PHE A 226 13.30 -7.44 -2.62
CA PHE A 226 12.95 -8.16 -1.39
C PHE A 226 14.05 -9.12 -0.98
N LEU A 227 14.51 -9.99 -1.89
CA LEU A 227 15.54 -10.98 -1.62
C LEU A 227 16.86 -10.32 -1.20
N GLY A 228 17.28 -9.25 -1.87
CA GLY A 228 18.47 -8.48 -1.49
C GLY A 228 18.36 -7.84 -0.11
N MET A 229 17.18 -7.30 0.22
CA MET A 229 16.91 -6.67 1.52
C MET A 229 16.93 -7.69 2.67
N VAL A 230 16.35 -8.88 2.48
CA VAL A 230 16.26 -9.89 3.55
C VAL A 230 17.51 -10.77 3.66
N ALA A 231 18.27 -10.95 2.58
CA ALA A 231 19.42 -11.87 2.51
C ALA A 231 20.41 -11.78 3.70
N PRO A 232 20.79 -10.59 4.20
CA PRO A 232 21.70 -10.47 5.35
C PRO A 232 21.20 -11.16 6.63
N TRP A 233 19.89 -11.39 6.74
CA TRP A 233 19.20 -11.88 7.93
C TRP A 233 18.68 -13.32 7.78
N ILE A 234 18.96 -13.98 6.65
CA ILE A 234 18.51 -15.35 6.39
C ILE A 234 19.51 -16.35 6.98
N HIS A 235 19.02 -17.22 7.85
CA HIS A 235 19.79 -18.32 8.41
C HIS A 235 20.19 -19.31 7.29
N PRO A 236 21.42 -19.87 7.30
CA PRO A 236 21.93 -20.74 6.23
C PRO A 236 21.02 -21.92 5.86
N VAL A 237 20.27 -22.48 6.82
CA VAL A 237 19.28 -23.55 6.60
C VAL A 237 18.16 -23.16 5.61
N PHE A 238 17.91 -21.86 5.43
CA PHE A 238 16.94 -21.30 4.50
C PHE A 238 17.57 -20.65 3.26
N SER A 239 18.86 -20.88 2.99
CA SER A 239 19.54 -20.38 1.79
C SER A 239 18.79 -20.72 0.49
N TYR A 240 18.11 -21.87 0.45
CA TYR A 240 17.27 -22.28 -0.68
C TYR A 240 16.09 -21.32 -0.93
N LYS A 241 15.59 -20.59 0.08
CA LYS A 241 14.49 -19.62 -0.05
C LYS A 241 14.93 -18.29 -0.68
N ILE A 242 16.23 -18.04 -0.79
CA ILE A 242 16.76 -16.80 -1.39
C ILE A 242 17.61 -17.05 -2.63
N LYS A 243 17.53 -18.25 -3.20
CA LYS A 243 18.28 -18.61 -4.41
C LYS A 243 17.82 -17.75 -5.60
N ASN A 244 18.57 -16.70 -5.88
CA ASN A 244 18.36 -15.75 -6.98
C ASN A 244 19.39 -16.02 -8.06
N VAL A 245 19.04 -16.85 -9.04
CA VAL A 245 19.90 -17.08 -10.21
C VAL A 245 19.67 -15.94 -11.20
N GLU A 246 20.74 -15.24 -11.56
CA GLU A 246 20.68 -14.22 -12.61
C GLU A 246 20.50 -14.87 -13.98
N VAL A 247 19.24 -14.98 -14.40
CA VAL A 247 18.91 -15.53 -15.73
C VAL A 247 19.05 -14.45 -16.78
N ARG A 248 20.12 -14.52 -17.57
CA ARG A 248 20.31 -13.68 -18.76
C ARG A 248 19.37 -14.13 -19.88
N LYS A 249 18.27 -13.41 -20.05
CA LYS A 249 17.32 -13.66 -21.15
C LYS A 249 17.81 -12.94 -22.40
N PRO A 250 18.08 -13.65 -23.50
CA PRO A 250 18.58 -13.01 -24.72
C PRO A 250 17.57 -11.98 -25.22
N VAL A 251 18.08 -10.82 -25.63
CA VAL A 251 17.31 -9.77 -26.30
C VAL A 251 17.49 -9.96 -27.81
N ALA A 252 16.39 -9.94 -28.56
CA ALA A 252 16.43 -10.08 -30.01
C ALA A 252 17.12 -8.86 -30.67
N LYS A 253 17.84 -9.08 -31.78
CA LYS A 253 18.46 -8.01 -32.58
C LYS A 253 17.43 -6.96 -32.98
N ARG A 254 16.30 -7.39 -33.55
CA ARG A 254 15.15 -6.53 -33.84
C ARG A 254 14.11 -6.72 -32.74
N THR A 255 13.75 -5.65 -32.06
CA THR A 255 12.78 -5.68 -30.95
C THR A 255 11.85 -4.48 -30.99
N THR A 256 10.82 -4.48 -30.14
CA THR A 256 9.91 -3.36 -29.94
C THR A 256 10.05 -2.83 -28.53
N ILE A 257 10.30 -1.54 -28.40
CA ILE A 257 10.40 -0.83 -27.11
C ILE A 257 9.17 0.05 -26.97
N ARG A 258 8.50 -0.05 -25.83
CA ARG A 258 7.39 0.83 -25.47
C ARG A 258 7.92 1.92 -24.56
N LEU A 259 7.76 3.17 -24.99
CA LEU A 259 8.16 4.35 -24.23
C LEU A 259 6.98 5.30 -24.13
N SER A 260 7.03 6.17 -23.13
CA SER A 260 6.00 7.17 -22.93
C SER A 260 5.89 8.12 -24.13
N LYS A 261 4.67 8.53 -24.50
CA LYS A 261 4.40 9.28 -25.74
C LYS A 261 5.14 10.63 -25.84
N GLN A 262 5.43 11.27 -24.72
CA GLN A 262 6.21 12.52 -24.65
C GLN A 262 7.68 12.34 -25.02
N ILE A 263 8.19 11.11 -25.03
CA ILE A 263 9.53 10.82 -25.57
C ILE A 263 9.39 10.72 -27.09
N SER A 264 9.66 11.83 -27.77
CA SER A 264 9.73 11.89 -29.23
C SER A 264 11.11 11.48 -29.71
N ILE A 265 11.16 10.43 -30.53
CA ILE A 265 12.42 9.86 -31.06
C ILE A 265 12.33 9.84 -32.59
N PRO A 266 12.87 10.87 -33.28
CA PRO A 266 12.90 10.93 -34.74
C PRO A 266 13.63 9.77 -35.42
N SER A 267 14.73 9.31 -34.82
CA SER A 267 15.60 8.23 -35.31
C SER A 267 15.66 7.11 -34.27
N PRO A 268 14.60 6.28 -34.12
CA PRO A 268 14.46 5.35 -33.01
C PRO A 268 15.63 4.39 -32.80
N THR A 269 16.20 3.87 -33.87
CA THR A 269 17.31 2.90 -33.75
C THR A 269 18.58 3.57 -33.24
N GLU A 270 18.96 4.71 -33.81
CA GLU A 270 20.20 5.41 -33.46
C GLU A 270 20.13 5.96 -32.03
N GLU A 271 19.09 6.73 -31.72
CA GLU A 271 18.95 7.43 -30.44
C GLU A 271 18.79 6.46 -29.27
N ILE A 272 18.00 5.39 -29.43
CA ILE A 272 17.83 4.39 -28.36
C ILE A 272 19.16 3.67 -28.10
N ASN A 273 19.92 3.30 -29.14
CA ASN A 273 21.22 2.68 -28.94
C ASN A 273 22.19 3.64 -28.23
N GLN A 274 22.19 4.91 -28.59
CA GLN A 274 23.00 5.94 -27.91
C GLN A 274 22.62 6.07 -26.43
N MET A 275 21.33 6.14 -26.11
CA MET A 275 20.85 6.23 -24.73
C MET A 275 21.23 5.01 -23.89
N ILE A 276 21.09 3.81 -24.45
CA ILE A 276 21.48 2.57 -23.75
C ILE A 276 22.99 2.60 -23.48
N GLN A 277 23.79 2.89 -24.50
CA GLN A 277 25.25 2.89 -24.39
C GLN A 277 25.74 3.88 -23.33
N GLN A 278 25.10 5.05 -23.24
CA GLN A 278 25.49 6.09 -22.31
C GLN A 278 25.02 5.83 -20.87
N TYR A 279 23.82 5.30 -20.66
CA TYR A 279 23.18 5.31 -19.34
C TYR A 279 22.84 3.92 -18.76
N ALA A 280 22.64 2.88 -19.58
CA ALA A 280 22.04 1.65 -19.06
C ALA A 280 22.93 0.92 -18.03
N SER A 281 24.25 0.92 -18.22
CA SER A 281 25.20 0.25 -17.32
C SER A 281 25.25 0.85 -15.90
N SER A 282 24.79 2.09 -15.73
CA SER A 282 24.73 2.76 -14.41
C SER A 282 23.48 2.38 -13.60
N ILE A 283 22.45 1.81 -14.26
CA ILE A 283 21.16 1.53 -13.65
C ILE A 283 21.32 0.44 -12.59
N LYS A 284 20.98 0.81 -11.35
CA LYS A 284 20.90 -0.08 -10.20
C LYS A 284 19.63 0.21 -9.44
N VAL A 285 19.09 -0.83 -8.80
CA VAL A 285 17.97 -0.68 -7.86
C VAL A 285 18.55 -0.57 -6.46
N THR A 286 18.33 0.56 -5.82
CA THR A 286 18.80 0.88 -4.47
C THR A 286 17.62 1.26 -3.58
N THR A 287 17.86 1.44 -2.29
CA THR A 287 16.81 1.87 -1.35
C THR A 287 16.25 3.25 -1.69
N GLU A 288 17.07 4.13 -2.25
CA GLU A 288 16.68 5.50 -2.60
C GLU A 288 15.77 5.56 -3.85
N ASN A 289 15.92 4.63 -4.79
CA ASN A 289 15.21 4.68 -6.07
C ASN A 289 14.19 3.56 -6.29
N PHE A 290 14.16 2.52 -5.44
CA PHE A 290 13.23 1.41 -5.57
C PHE A 290 11.76 1.88 -5.57
N GLN A 291 11.43 2.84 -4.69
CA GLN A 291 10.09 3.42 -4.61
C GLN A 291 9.65 4.00 -5.97
N LYS A 292 10.50 4.79 -6.61
CA LYS A 292 10.25 5.39 -7.93
C LYS A 292 9.96 4.29 -8.97
N PHE A 293 10.84 3.30 -9.08
CA PHE A 293 10.67 2.21 -10.04
C PHE A 293 9.40 1.39 -9.79
N ASN A 294 9.12 1.07 -8.53
CA ASN A 294 7.99 0.23 -8.19
C ASN A 294 6.66 0.97 -8.43
N TYR A 295 6.58 2.24 -8.04
CA TYR A 295 5.35 3.02 -8.18
C TYR A 295 5.09 3.52 -9.60
N ALA A 296 6.11 3.65 -10.45
CA ALA A 296 5.94 3.96 -11.86
C ALA A 296 5.11 2.89 -12.60
N ARG A 297 5.06 1.65 -12.08
CA ARG A 297 4.26 0.56 -12.67
C ARG A 297 2.76 0.66 -12.40
N GLN A 298 2.35 1.52 -11.46
CA GLN A 298 0.94 1.83 -11.22
C GLN A 298 0.43 2.94 -12.14
N GLU A 299 1.28 3.51 -12.99
CA GLU A 299 0.94 4.60 -13.89
C GLU A 299 0.38 4.08 -15.22
N ASN A 300 -0.72 4.68 -15.68
CA ASN A 300 -1.33 4.36 -16.96
C ASN A 300 -0.98 5.44 -18.00
N ASN A 301 0.30 5.55 -18.33
CA ASN A 301 0.75 6.53 -19.32
C ASN A 301 0.52 6.04 -20.75
N GLU A 302 0.08 6.95 -21.63
CA GLU A 302 0.09 6.68 -23.07
C GLU A 302 1.49 6.33 -23.55
N SER A 303 1.61 5.25 -24.33
CA SER A 303 2.90 4.77 -24.83
C SER A 303 2.93 4.63 -26.34
N LYS A 304 4.09 4.92 -26.92
CA LYS A 304 4.42 4.69 -28.34
C LYS A 304 5.34 3.49 -28.47
N ARG A 305 5.12 2.71 -29.53
CA ARG A 305 5.94 1.54 -29.87
C ARG A 305 7.00 1.93 -30.88
N TYR A 306 8.25 1.65 -30.55
CA TYR A 306 9.40 1.89 -31.40
C TYR A 306 10.03 0.55 -31.78
N GLN A 307 10.11 0.27 -33.09
CA GLN A 307 10.82 -0.91 -33.57
C GLN A 307 12.27 -0.54 -33.83
N VAL A 308 13.20 -1.26 -33.22
CA VAL A 308 14.62 -0.91 -33.22
C VAL A 308 15.50 -2.12 -33.50
N ASN A 309 16.66 -1.87 -34.10
CA ASN A 309 17.75 -2.83 -34.21
C ASN A 309 18.82 -2.51 -33.16
N LEU A 310 18.94 -3.33 -32.13
CA LEU A 310 19.93 -3.13 -31.07
C LEU A 310 21.30 -3.69 -31.48
N THR A 311 22.35 -2.93 -31.20
CA THR A 311 23.74 -3.41 -31.33
C THR A 311 23.99 -4.59 -30.38
N GLU A 312 25.01 -5.39 -30.65
CA GLU A 312 25.34 -6.54 -29.80
C GLU A 312 25.70 -6.13 -28.38
N GLU A 313 26.57 -5.13 -28.24
CA GLU A 313 26.95 -4.53 -26.97
C GLU A 313 25.73 -4.08 -26.16
N ASN A 314 24.81 -3.33 -26.78
CA ASN A 314 23.61 -2.85 -26.07
C ASN A 314 22.66 -3.98 -25.66
N ARG A 315 22.57 -5.07 -26.44
CA ARG A 315 21.79 -6.25 -26.04
C ARG A 315 22.40 -6.89 -24.81
N ASP A 316 23.72 -7.00 -24.73
CA ASP A 316 24.42 -7.59 -23.59
C ASP A 316 24.28 -6.73 -22.34
N ILE A 317 24.42 -5.41 -22.46
CA ILE A 317 24.18 -4.45 -21.38
C ILE A 317 22.76 -4.59 -20.84
N ILE A 318 21.75 -4.54 -21.71
CA ILE A 318 20.35 -4.69 -21.29
C ILE A 318 20.10 -6.07 -20.67
N CYS A 319 20.63 -7.15 -21.24
CA CYS A 319 20.51 -8.50 -20.67
C CYS A 319 21.04 -8.52 -19.24
N SER A 320 22.20 -7.90 -19.00
CA SER A 320 22.84 -7.81 -17.69
C SER A 320 22.00 -7.00 -16.70
N VAL A 321 21.58 -5.79 -17.07
CA VAL A 321 20.76 -4.92 -16.23
C VAL A 321 19.42 -5.57 -15.88
N ARG A 322 18.77 -6.20 -16.86
CA ARG A 322 17.53 -6.95 -16.63
C ARG A 322 17.74 -8.13 -15.68
N ALA A 323 18.83 -8.86 -15.84
CA ALA A 323 19.15 -10.01 -15.01
C ALA A 323 19.45 -9.62 -13.56
N SER A 324 20.07 -8.46 -13.31
CA SER A 324 20.39 -7.99 -11.96
C SER A 324 19.22 -7.25 -11.28
N THR A 325 18.47 -6.44 -12.02
CA THR A 325 17.42 -5.55 -11.46
C THR A 325 16.00 -6.11 -11.52
N GLY A 326 15.69 -6.99 -12.48
CA GLY A 326 14.31 -7.41 -12.76
C GLY A 326 13.46 -6.38 -13.52
N LEU A 327 14.06 -5.28 -13.99
CA LEU A 327 13.40 -4.31 -14.88
C LEU A 327 13.16 -4.93 -16.27
N THR A 328 12.08 -4.49 -16.92
CA THR A 328 11.78 -4.85 -18.31
C THR A 328 12.63 -4.01 -19.28
N LEU A 329 12.71 -4.45 -20.55
CA LEU A 329 13.40 -3.70 -21.61
C LEU A 329 12.89 -2.26 -21.73
N GLY A 330 11.57 -2.06 -21.68
CA GLY A 330 10.96 -0.73 -21.75
C GLY A 330 11.33 0.14 -20.57
N GLU A 331 11.30 -0.42 -19.35
CA GLU A 331 11.67 0.30 -18.12
C GLU A 331 13.14 0.72 -18.10
N ILE A 332 14.04 -0.13 -18.58
CA ILE A 332 15.48 0.18 -18.67
C ILE A 332 15.71 1.37 -19.61
N VAL A 333 15.10 1.34 -20.81
CA VAL A 333 15.26 2.44 -21.78
C VAL A 333 14.56 3.71 -21.31
N GLN A 334 13.37 3.59 -20.70
CA GLN A 334 12.68 4.72 -20.08
C GLN A 334 13.54 5.39 -19.00
N GLU A 335 14.24 4.60 -18.17
CA GLU A 335 15.15 5.14 -17.16
C GLU A 335 16.37 5.83 -17.78
N CYS A 336 16.90 5.35 -18.91
CA CYS A 336 17.99 6.03 -19.62
C CYS A 336 17.57 7.45 -20.04
N PHE A 337 16.38 7.59 -20.64
CA PHE A 337 15.83 8.90 -21.01
C PHE A 337 15.53 9.77 -19.77
N HIS A 338 15.04 9.16 -18.69
CA HIS A 338 14.81 9.89 -17.44
C HIS A 338 16.11 10.44 -16.85
N GLN A 339 17.19 9.65 -16.80
CA GLN A 339 18.51 10.13 -16.35
C GLN A 339 19.00 11.30 -17.21
N GLN A 340 18.93 11.19 -18.54
CA GLN A 340 19.28 12.28 -19.44
C GLN A 340 18.46 13.54 -19.14
N ASN A 341 17.16 13.41 -18.94
CA ASN A 341 16.28 14.53 -18.61
C ASN A 341 16.58 15.13 -17.23
N CYS A 342 17.04 14.34 -16.25
CA CYS A 342 17.50 14.88 -14.96
C CYS A 342 18.78 15.72 -15.10
N PHE A 343 19.71 15.32 -15.98
CA PHE A 343 20.93 16.10 -16.25
C PHE A 343 20.65 17.36 -17.06
N SER A 344 19.82 17.25 -18.09
CA SER A 344 19.44 18.35 -18.96
C SER A 344 17.92 18.37 -19.14
N PRO A 345 17.19 18.99 -18.18
CA PRO A 345 15.74 19.03 -18.23
C PRO A 345 15.23 19.68 -19.51
N ARG A 346 14.41 18.95 -20.25
CA ARG A 346 13.73 19.50 -21.41
C ARG A 346 12.76 20.60 -20.97
N PRO A 347 12.74 21.77 -21.64
CA PRO A 347 11.78 22.84 -21.36
C PRO A 347 10.33 22.36 -21.50
N LEU A 348 9.45 22.86 -20.64
CA LEU A 348 8.01 22.59 -20.69
C LEU A 348 7.26 23.79 -21.27
N GLN A 349 6.71 23.64 -22.47
CA GLN A 349 5.94 24.67 -23.15
C GLN A 349 4.44 24.54 -22.87
N THR A 350 3.93 23.32 -22.85
CA THR A 350 2.51 22.99 -22.71
C THR A 350 2.31 21.75 -21.83
N LEU A 351 1.06 21.46 -21.43
CA LEU A 351 0.77 20.26 -20.65
C LEU A 351 1.16 18.97 -21.40
N ASP A 352 1.10 18.95 -22.73
CA ASP A 352 1.44 17.79 -23.56
C ASP A 352 2.92 17.38 -23.46
N ASP A 353 3.75 18.25 -22.89
CA ASP A 353 5.14 17.94 -22.57
C ASP A 353 5.28 17.00 -21.35
N LEU A 354 4.24 16.87 -20.52
CA LEU A 354 4.20 15.96 -19.39
C LEU A 354 3.57 14.63 -19.79
N SER A 355 3.89 13.54 -19.06
CA SER A 355 3.15 12.27 -19.21
C SER A 355 1.68 12.45 -18.79
N THR A 356 0.78 11.58 -19.24
CA THR A 356 -0.64 11.60 -18.83
C THR A 356 -0.81 11.66 -17.30
N THR A 357 -0.02 10.84 -16.58
CA THR A 357 -0.02 10.86 -15.10
C THR A 357 0.45 12.20 -14.55
N GLN A 358 1.55 12.73 -15.06
CA GLN A 358 2.10 14.01 -14.62
C GLN A 358 1.14 15.18 -14.91
N GLN A 359 0.50 15.21 -16.07
CA GLN A 359 -0.53 16.20 -16.42
C GLN A 359 -1.66 16.17 -15.40
N ASN A 360 -2.20 15.00 -15.11
CA ASN A 360 -3.31 14.84 -14.17
C ASN A 360 -2.92 15.21 -12.74
N ILE A 361 -1.73 14.82 -12.28
CA ILE A 361 -1.20 15.25 -10.96
C ILE A 361 -1.04 16.78 -10.93
N MET A 362 -0.51 17.39 -12.00
CA MET A 362 -0.33 18.85 -12.05
C MET A 362 -1.67 19.59 -12.03
N ILE A 363 -2.64 19.18 -12.87
CA ILE A 363 -3.96 19.80 -12.90
C ILE A 363 -4.65 19.59 -11.55
N GLY A 364 -4.64 18.37 -11.01
CA GLY A 364 -5.23 18.08 -9.71
C GLY A 364 -4.60 18.89 -8.58
N SER A 365 -3.28 19.06 -8.61
CA SER A 365 -2.57 19.88 -7.62
C SER A 365 -2.89 21.36 -7.80
N ILE A 366 -2.95 21.86 -9.03
CA ILE A 366 -3.37 23.24 -9.31
C ILE A 366 -4.80 23.44 -8.88
N ILE A 367 -5.71 22.48 -8.99
CA ILE A 367 -7.09 22.63 -8.47
C ILE A 367 -7.08 22.71 -6.94
N GLY A 368 -6.28 21.85 -6.31
CA GLY A 368 -6.07 21.80 -4.87
C GLY A 368 -5.10 22.86 -4.34
N ASP A 369 -4.05 22.38 -3.67
CA ASP A 369 -3.11 23.19 -2.87
C ASP A 369 -2.15 24.07 -3.71
N GLY A 370 -2.04 23.79 -5.01
CA GLY A 370 -1.11 24.42 -5.93
C GLY A 370 -1.43 25.89 -6.22
N MET A 371 -0.37 26.70 -6.25
CA MET A 371 -0.42 28.12 -6.62
C MET A 371 0.48 28.39 -7.82
N LEU A 372 -0.01 29.22 -8.74
CA LEU A 372 0.80 29.77 -9.83
C LEU A 372 1.06 31.25 -9.58
N THR A 373 2.32 31.65 -9.59
CA THR A 373 2.73 33.03 -9.21
C THR A 373 3.61 33.66 -10.27
N HIS A 374 3.30 34.92 -10.64
CA HIS A 374 4.16 35.74 -11.49
C HIS A 374 5.47 36.10 -10.78
N MET A 375 6.57 35.94 -11.47
CA MET A 375 7.89 36.40 -11.10
C MET A 375 8.48 37.26 -12.22
N PRO A 376 8.91 38.51 -11.93
CA PRO A 376 9.69 39.28 -12.88
C PRO A 376 11.06 38.63 -13.06
N THR A 377 11.40 38.29 -14.31
CA THR A 377 12.70 37.73 -14.66
C THR A 377 13.54 38.78 -15.39
N LYS A 378 14.84 38.83 -15.09
CA LYS A 378 15.76 39.81 -15.69
C LYS A 378 15.88 39.67 -17.21
N SER A 379 15.68 38.48 -17.76
CA SER A 379 15.93 38.16 -19.18
C SER A 379 14.69 37.77 -20.00
N LYS A 380 13.57 37.39 -19.36
CA LYS A 380 12.37 36.88 -20.07
C LYS A 380 11.08 37.63 -19.72
N GLY A 381 11.17 38.81 -19.09
CA GLY A 381 10.00 39.57 -18.65
C GLY A 381 9.25 38.90 -17.49
N ILE A 382 7.94 39.11 -17.39
CA ILE A 382 7.09 38.50 -16.36
C ILE A 382 6.78 37.06 -16.78
N ARG A 383 7.22 36.08 -15.98
CA ARG A 383 6.94 34.65 -16.15
C ARG A 383 6.29 34.08 -14.91
N SER A 384 5.81 32.84 -14.97
CA SER A 384 5.10 32.23 -13.83
C SER A 384 5.86 31.01 -13.31
N THR A 385 5.61 30.67 -12.06
CA THR A 385 6.15 29.49 -11.37
C THR A 385 5.03 28.78 -10.64
N TYR A 386 5.23 27.50 -10.39
CA TYR A 386 4.38 26.68 -9.54
C TYR A 386 4.97 26.61 -8.13
N SER A 387 4.12 26.67 -7.10
CA SER A 387 4.52 26.37 -5.72
C SER A 387 3.38 25.80 -4.87
N GLU A 388 3.75 25.01 -3.86
CA GLU A 388 2.86 24.57 -2.78
C GLU A 388 3.55 24.79 -1.44
N HIS A 389 2.88 25.54 -0.55
CA HIS A 389 3.26 25.61 0.87
C HIS A 389 2.60 24.46 1.63
N PHE A 390 3.29 23.88 2.60
CA PHE A 390 2.75 22.77 3.38
C PHE A 390 3.36 22.63 4.77
N SER A 391 2.64 21.92 5.65
CA SER A 391 3.13 21.60 6.99
C SER A 391 4.08 20.39 6.96
N ILE A 392 4.98 20.29 7.93
CA ILE A 392 5.92 19.15 8.01
C ILE A 392 5.22 17.78 8.01
N LYS A 393 3.99 17.70 8.54
CA LYS A 393 3.16 16.48 8.57
C LYS A 393 2.77 15.99 7.17
N GLN A 394 2.82 16.85 6.15
CA GLN A 394 2.48 16.53 4.76
C GLN A 394 3.73 16.37 3.88
N LYS A 395 4.93 16.39 4.47
CA LYS A 395 6.19 16.33 3.70
C LYS A 395 6.28 15.09 2.81
N ASP A 396 5.87 13.93 3.30
CA ASP A 396 5.94 12.68 2.52
C ASP A 396 5.00 12.71 1.31
N TYR A 397 3.83 13.34 1.45
CA TYR A 397 2.93 13.53 0.32
C TYR A 397 3.52 14.49 -0.73
N ARG A 398 4.18 15.57 -0.30
CA ARG A 398 4.89 16.44 -1.25
C ARG A 398 6.12 15.78 -1.86
N ALA A 399 6.79 14.88 -1.13
CA ALA A 399 7.87 14.06 -1.67
C ALA A 399 7.37 13.13 -2.77
N TRP A 400 6.17 12.57 -2.59
CA TRP A 400 5.49 11.81 -3.64
C TRP A 400 5.23 12.65 -4.90
N LYS A 401 4.70 13.87 -4.77
CA LYS A 401 4.51 14.78 -5.92
C LYS A 401 5.83 15.10 -6.64
N VAL A 402 6.88 15.43 -5.87
CA VAL A 402 8.21 15.71 -6.41
C VAL A 402 8.77 14.50 -7.16
N MET A 403 8.69 13.29 -6.59
CA MET A 403 9.12 12.06 -7.25
C MET A 403 8.37 11.83 -8.56
N LYS A 404 7.05 12.09 -8.62
CA LYS A 404 6.25 11.93 -9.85
C LYS A 404 6.57 12.98 -10.92
N LEU A 405 7.03 14.16 -10.52
CA LEU A 405 7.27 15.31 -11.40
C LEU A 405 8.74 15.69 -11.53
N GLU A 406 9.66 14.82 -11.12
CA GLU A 406 11.09 15.04 -11.27
C GLU A 406 11.47 15.09 -12.77
N PRO A 407 12.32 16.05 -13.21
CA PRO A 407 13.06 17.07 -12.45
C PRO A 407 12.37 18.44 -12.35
N TYR A 408 11.08 18.53 -12.68
CA TYR A 408 10.36 19.80 -12.83
C TYR A 408 9.91 20.43 -11.52
N LEU A 409 9.67 19.61 -10.49
CA LEU A 409 9.42 20.07 -9.12
C LEU A 409 10.57 19.67 -8.20
N SER A 410 10.87 20.54 -7.22
CA SER A 410 11.83 20.25 -6.16
C SER A 410 11.45 20.93 -4.85
N PHE A 411 11.99 20.43 -3.74
CA PHE A 411 11.89 21.12 -2.46
C PHE A 411 12.80 22.36 -2.45
N THR A 412 12.30 23.46 -1.89
CA THR A 412 13.13 24.61 -1.53
C THR A 412 14.10 24.25 -0.39
N GLN A 413 15.14 25.06 -0.19
CA GLN A 413 16.13 24.83 0.87
C GLN A 413 15.53 24.70 2.28
N LYS A 414 14.41 25.38 2.56
CA LYS A 414 13.71 25.30 3.85
C LYS A 414 12.93 24.00 4.03
N GLY A 415 12.64 23.27 2.95
CA GLY A 415 11.99 21.96 2.98
C GLY A 415 10.48 21.95 3.27
N ASN A 416 9.82 23.11 3.33
CA ASN A 416 8.39 23.27 3.59
C ASN A 416 7.60 23.87 2.40
N VAL A 417 8.27 23.98 1.25
CA VAL A 417 7.69 24.42 -0.02
C VAL A 417 8.26 23.55 -1.13
N ILE A 418 7.41 23.05 -2.01
CA ILE A 418 7.83 22.52 -3.31
C ILE A 418 7.57 23.58 -4.38
N SER A 419 8.46 23.69 -5.35
CA SER A 419 8.37 24.71 -6.39
C SER A 419 8.94 24.24 -7.72
N SER A 420 8.48 24.84 -8.80
CA SER A 420 9.08 24.67 -10.12
C SER A 420 10.12 25.74 -10.44
N ARG A 421 10.95 25.47 -11.44
CA ARG A 421 11.71 26.52 -12.14
C ARG A 421 10.77 27.33 -13.02
N VAL A 422 11.17 28.55 -13.36
CA VAL A 422 10.45 29.37 -14.35
C VAL A 422 10.44 28.67 -15.70
N ASP A 423 9.25 28.47 -16.27
CA ASP A 423 9.03 27.82 -17.56
C ASP A 423 7.74 28.32 -18.23
N ASP A 424 7.62 28.14 -19.54
CA ASP A 424 6.51 28.64 -20.37
C ASP A 424 5.18 27.94 -20.01
N LEU A 425 5.22 26.65 -19.67
CA LEU A 425 4.08 25.88 -19.16
C LEU A 425 3.35 26.59 -18.02
N TRP A 426 4.11 27.09 -17.03
CA TRP A 426 3.50 27.68 -15.84
C TRP A 426 2.78 28.98 -16.17
N SER A 427 3.31 29.78 -17.09
CA SER A 427 2.64 30.98 -17.59
C SER A 427 1.39 30.63 -18.40
N ASN A 428 1.43 29.58 -19.21
CA ASN A 428 0.25 29.12 -19.95
C ASN A 428 -0.86 28.63 -19.00
N LEU A 429 -0.52 27.80 -18.02
CA LEU A 429 -1.46 27.31 -17.02
C LEU A 429 -2.04 28.45 -16.19
N GLU A 430 -1.21 29.39 -15.80
CA GLU A 430 -1.62 30.51 -14.96
C GLU A 430 -2.59 31.43 -15.69
N ALA A 431 -2.34 31.73 -16.98
CA ALA A 431 -3.27 32.48 -17.82
C ALA A 431 -4.63 31.78 -17.98
N ASN A 432 -4.66 30.45 -17.93
CA ASN A 432 -5.89 29.68 -17.97
C ASN A 432 -6.61 29.67 -16.61
N PHE A 433 -5.88 29.40 -15.51
CA PHE A 433 -6.44 29.13 -14.19
C PHE A 433 -6.72 30.37 -13.35
N TYR A 434 -6.30 31.56 -13.76
CA TYR A 434 -6.46 32.78 -12.96
C TYR A 434 -7.01 33.93 -13.80
N SER A 435 -8.03 34.61 -13.29
CA SER A 435 -8.62 35.79 -13.91
C SER A 435 -7.59 36.90 -14.15
N ASP A 436 -7.81 37.76 -15.14
CA ASP A 436 -7.03 38.97 -15.30
C ASP A 436 -7.08 39.84 -14.03
N LYS A 437 -5.99 40.58 -13.79
CA LYS A 437 -5.91 41.46 -12.63
C LYS A 437 -6.72 42.73 -12.88
N ALA A 438 -7.93 42.80 -12.33
CA ALA A 438 -8.68 44.05 -12.25
C ALA A 438 -8.00 45.04 -11.28
N GLN A 439 -8.09 46.34 -11.57
CA GLN A 439 -7.45 47.39 -10.76
C GLN A 439 -7.91 47.30 -9.29
N GLY A 440 -6.96 47.13 -8.36
CA GLY A 440 -7.21 47.03 -6.93
C GLY A 440 -7.75 45.69 -6.42
N LYS A 441 -7.91 44.65 -7.26
CA LYS A 441 -8.38 43.33 -6.84
C LYS A 441 -7.31 42.24 -7.03
N SER A 442 -7.29 41.28 -6.11
CA SER A 442 -6.54 40.03 -6.27
C SER A 442 -7.14 39.21 -7.40
N ARG A 443 -6.29 38.46 -8.11
CA ARG A 443 -6.73 37.52 -9.14
C ARG A 443 -7.47 36.36 -8.50
N VAL A 444 -8.50 35.88 -9.18
CA VAL A 444 -9.34 34.78 -8.71
C VAL A 444 -8.98 33.53 -9.47
N LYS A 445 -8.83 32.42 -8.76
CA LYS A 445 -8.58 31.10 -9.32
C LYS A 445 -9.88 30.56 -9.93
N LEU A 446 -9.80 30.01 -11.13
CA LEU A 446 -10.93 29.53 -11.93
C LEU A 446 -10.78 28.02 -12.19
N LEU A 447 -11.85 27.35 -12.61
CA LEU A 447 -11.81 26.01 -13.20
C LEU A 447 -12.21 26.06 -14.68
N PRO A 448 -11.24 26.27 -15.60
CA PRO A 448 -11.51 26.35 -17.02
C PRO A 448 -12.04 25.02 -17.56
N LYS A 449 -13.10 25.08 -18.37
CA LYS A 449 -13.76 23.89 -18.95
C LYS A 449 -12.78 22.99 -19.73
N ASN A 450 -11.88 23.59 -20.51
CA ASN A 450 -10.85 22.85 -21.25
C ASN A 450 -9.89 22.10 -20.31
N GLN A 451 -9.50 22.70 -19.18
CA GLN A 451 -8.61 22.07 -18.21
C GLN A 451 -9.30 20.98 -17.40
N ILE A 452 -10.60 21.11 -17.12
CA ILE A 452 -11.40 20.04 -16.51
C ILE A 452 -11.38 18.78 -17.40
N PHE A 453 -11.51 18.92 -18.72
CA PHE A 453 -11.49 17.76 -19.62
C PHE A 453 -10.11 17.08 -19.73
N ASN A 454 -9.04 17.78 -19.38
CA ASN A 454 -7.70 17.21 -19.27
C ASN A 454 -7.52 16.36 -18.00
N LEU A 455 -8.45 16.42 -17.03
CA LEU A 455 -8.53 15.45 -15.93
C LEU A 455 -9.13 14.14 -16.43
N ASN A 456 -8.35 13.36 -17.15
CA ASN A 456 -8.77 12.12 -17.81
C ASN A 456 -8.19 10.85 -17.17
N ASP A 457 -7.50 10.97 -16.04
CA ASP A 457 -6.94 9.86 -15.29
C ASP A 457 -7.23 9.99 -13.78
N LEU A 458 -7.35 8.85 -13.09
CA LEU A 458 -7.68 8.80 -11.66
C LEU A 458 -6.60 9.45 -10.78
N HIS A 459 -5.37 9.62 -11.27
CA HIS A 459 -4.34 10.39 -10.57
C HIS A 459 -4.79 11.83 -10.30
N GLY A 460 -5.52 12.46 -11.21
CA GLY A 460 -6.00 13.82 -11.02
C GLY A 460 -7.02 13.91 -9.89
N LEU A 461 -8.00 13.00 -9.86
CA LEU A 461 -9.00 12.94 -8.78
C LEU A 461 -8.38 12.57 -7.44
N ALA A 462 -7.44 11.62 -7.42
CA ALA A 462 -6.72 11.23 -6.21
C ALA A 462 -5.93 12.42 -5.64
N THR A 463 -5.25 13.19 -6.49
CA THR A 463 -4.52 14.39 -6.06
C THR A 463 -5.46 15.47 -5.50
N ILE A 464 -6.58 15.76 -6.17
CA ILE A 464 -7.60 16.71 -5.66
C ILE A 464 -8.10 16.25 -4.28
N TYR A 465 -8.37 14.95 -4.11
CA TYR A 465 -8.83 14.39 -2.84
C TYR A 465 -7.76 14.42 -1.74
N MET A 466 -6.50 14.17 -2.08
CA MET A 466 -5.41 14.20 -1.11
C MET A 466 -5.11 15.63 -0.63
N ASP A 467 -5.21 16.62 -1.52
CA ASP A 467 -5.09 18.06 -1.22
C ASP A 467 -6.30 18.54 -0.41
N ASP A 468 -7.46 18.73 -1.06
CA ASP A 468 -8.65 19.40 -0.50
C ASP A 468 -9.76 18.44 -0.06
N GLY A 469 -9.52 17.14 -0.11
CA GLY A 469 -10.48 16.14 0.31
C GLY A 469 -10.42 15.77 1.79
N SER A 470 -11.50 15.19 2.30
CA SER A 470 -11.58 14.62 3.65
C SER A 470 -12.47 13.38 3.68
N LEU A 471 -12.02 12.37 4.44
CA LEU A 471 -12.83 11.21 4.83
C LEU A 471 -13.56 11.53 6.15
N LEU A 472 -14.78 12.04 6.03
CA LEU A 472 -15.65 12.34 7.16
C LEU A 472 -16.34 11.08 7.65
N LEU A 473 -16.48 10.93 8.95
CA LEU A 473 -17.15 9.79 9.57
C LEU A 473 -18.31 10.29 10.42
N THR A 474 -19.53 9.85 10.12
CA THR A 474 -20.66 10.03 11.02
C THR A 474 -20.90 8.76 11.80
N THR A 475 -21.22 8.90 13.08
CA THR A 475 -21.35 7.79 14.01
C THR A 475 -22.76 7.70 14.56
N ARG A 476 -23.23 6.48 14.80
CA ARG A 476 -24.48 6.22 15.51
C ARG A 476 -24.27 5.09 16.50
N VAL A 477 -24.43 5.40 17.78
CA VAL A 477 -24.36 4.41 18.86
C VAL A 477 -25.75 3.82 19.09
N ASN A 478 -25.81 2.50 19.23
CA ASN A 478 -27.00 1.76 19.60
C ASN A 478 -26.69 0.94 20.86
N HIS A 479 -27.02 1.53 22.01
CA HIS A 479 -26.75 0.94 23.32
C HIS A 479 -27.49 -0.39 23.55
N ASN A 480 -28.72 -0.52 23.05
CA ASN A 480 -29.53 -1.74 23.23
C ASN A 480 -28.87 -2.99 22.64
N TYR A 481 -28.16 -2.83 21.52
CA TYR A 481 -27.50 -3.93 20.82
C TYR A 481 -25.98 -3.90 20.96
N LYS A 482 -25.44 -3.00 21.80
CA LYS A 482 -24.00 -2.72 21.92
C LYS A 482 -23.33 -2.61 20.53
N LYS A 483 -23.90 -1.80 19.63
CA LYS A 483 -23.40 -1.60 18.25
C LYS A 483 -23.10 -0.15 17.98
N ILE A 484 -21.98 0.12 17.33
CA ILE A 484 -21.60 1.45 16.85
C ILE A 484 -21.51 1.37 15.34
N TYR A 485 -22.23 2.27 14.67
CA TYR A 485 -22.26 2.32 13.22
C TYR A 485 -21.46 3.50 12.71
N ILE A 486 -20.52 3.24 11.82
CA ILE A 486 -19.68 4.25 11.17
C ILE A 486 -20.12 4.40 9.72
N THR A 487 -20.48 5.62 9.34
CA THR A 487 -20.86 5.96 7.97
C THR A 487 -19.80 6.88 7.40
N PRO A 488 -18.96 6.39 6.46
CA PRO A 488 -17.98 7.24 5.81
C PRO A 488 -18.63 8.11 4.73
N HIS A 489 -18.06 9.30 4.56
CA HIS A 489 -18.39 10.27 3.52
C HIS A 489 -17.09 10.92 3.03
N ILE A 490 -16.92 10.99 1.72
CA ILE A 490 -15.92 11.89 1.11
C ILE A 490 -16.54 13.28 0.95
N ALA A 491 -15.77 14.30 1.32
CA ALA A 491 -16.00 15.70 0.97
C ALA A 491 -14.78 16.24 0.22
N LEU A 492 -14.99 17.05 -0.83
CA LEU A 492 -13.97 17.82 -1.54
C LEU A 492 -14.25 19.31 -1.30
N TYR A 493 -13.40 19.96 -0.50
CA TYR A 493 -13.56 21.33 -0.03
C TYR A 493 -13.02 22.34 -1.04
N LEU A 494 -13.71 22.40 -2.17
CA LEU A 494 -13.35 23.24 -3.33
C LEU A 494 -14.16 24.54 -3.36
N GLN A 495 -14.45 25.13 -2.20
CA GLN A 495 -15.27 26.35 -2.05
C GLN A 495 -14.66 27.62 -2.66
N SER A 496 -13.42 27.55 -3.14
CA SER A 496 -12.78 28.59 -3.97
C SER A 496 -13.42 28.72 -5.35
N PHE A 497 -14.17 27.71 -5.81
CA PHE A 497 -14.81 27.68 -7.13
C PHE A 497 -16.33 27.83 -7.05
N THR A 498 -16.91 28.34 -8.13
CA THR A 498 -18.34 28.62 -8.24
C THR A 498 -19.19 27.35 -8.40
N PHE A 499 -20.51 27.49 -8.23
CA PHE A 499 -21.46 26.39 -8.43
C PHE A 499 -21.36 25.76 -9.84
N ASP A 500 -21.22 26.59 -10.87
CA ASP A 500 -21.17 26.14 -12.26
C ASP A 500 -19.85 25.40 -12.55
N GLU A 501 -18.74 25.92 -12.05
CA GLU A 501 -17.42 25.26 -12.13
C GLU A 501 -17.42 23.90 -11.42
N LEU A 502 -17.96 23.82 -10.20
CA LEU A 502 -18.05 22.56 -9.48
C LEU A 502 -19.07 21.59 -10.11
N THR A 503 -20.08 22.10 -10.83
CA THR A 503 -21.00 21.27 -11.62
C THR A 503 -20.28 20.61 -12.79
N LEU A 504 -19.39 21.33 -13.48
CA LEU A 504 -18.55 20.76 -14.53
C LEU A 504 -17.58 19.72 -13.97
N LEU A 505 -16.89 20.02 -12.86
CA LEU A 505 -15.99 19.06 -12.21
C LEU A 505 -16.72 17.80 -11.76
N LYS A 506 -17.93 17.92 -11.20
CA LYS A 506 -18.79 16.78 -10.86
C LYS A 506 -19.13 15.93 -12.10
N GLY A 507 -19.35 16.57 -13.24
CA GLY A 507 -19.54 15.89 -14.53
C GLY A 507 -18.32 15.05 -14.88
N GLN A 508 -17.12 15.65 -14.82
CA GLN A 508 -15.88 14.95 -15.11
C GLN A 508 -15.57 13.79 -14.15
N ILE A 509 -15.83 13.98 -12.84
CA ILE A 509 -15.69 12.90 -11.85
C ILE A 509 -16.50 11.67 -12.26
N LYS A 510 -17.73 11.88 -12.75
CA LYS A 510 -18.61 10.79 -13.18
C LYS A 510 -18.09 10.01 -14.40
N GLU A 511 -17.26 10.63 -15.25
CA GLU A 511 -16.63 9.94 -16.38
C GLU A 511 -15.46 9.05 -15.94
N LEU A 512 -14.86 9.31 -14.78
CA LEU A 512 -13.72 8.57 -14.25
C LEU A 512 -14.10 7.53 -13.18
N THR A 513 -15.21 7.74 -12.47
CA THR A 513 -15.67 6.86 -11.39
C THR A 513 -17.19 6.78 -11.35
N ASP A 514 -17.69 5.60 -11.00
CA ASP A 514 -19.12 5.35 -10.77
C ASP A 514 -19.63 5.94 -9.43
N ALA A 515 -18.72 6.46 -8.59
CA ALA A 515 -19.06 7.09 -7.33
C ALA A 515 -19.85 8.39 -7.53
N LYS A 516 -21.01 8.51 -6.85
CA LYS A 516 -21.88 9.67 -6.99
C LYS A 516 -21.56 10.79 -6.01
N PHE A 517 -21.20 11.95 -6.57
CA PHE A 517 -21.00 13.21 -5.82
C PHE A 517 -22.19 14.17 -5.99
N PHE A 518 -22.44 14.93 -4.93
CA PHE A 518 -23.50 15.93 -4.83
C PHE A 518 -22.91 17.27 -4.40
N LEU A 519 -23.41 18.34 -5.00
CA LEU A 519 -23.14 19.70 -4.52
C LEU A 519 -23.93 19.93 -3.24
N THR A 520 -23.24 20.40 -2.22
CA THR A 520 -23.82 20.70 -0.91
C THR A 520 -23.49 22.14 -0.55
N LYS A 521 -24.49 22.87 -0.04
CA LYS A 521 -24.31 24.26 0.39
C LYS A 521 -23.45 24.33 1.65
N LEU A 522 -22.62 25.37 1.73
CA LEU A 522 -21.86 25.76 2.92
C LEU A 522 -21.96 27.29 3.09
N PRO A 523 -21.80 27.85 4.30
CA PRO A 523 -21.80 29.31 4.51
C PRO A 523 -20.56 30.02 3.94
N ASP A 524 -19.46 29.31 3.71
CA ASP A 524 -18.16 29.89 3.39
C ASP A 524 -17.85 29.89 1.88
N GLY A 525 -16.97 30.81 1.46
CA GLY A 525 -16.47 30.90 0.09
C GLY A 525 -17.58 31.16 -0.94
N ASN A 526 -17.53 30.48 -2.08
CA ASN A 526 -18.60 30.50 -3.09
C ASN A 526 -19.83 29.64 -2.69
N GLY A 527 -19.84 29.10 -1.47
CA GLY A 527 -21.03 28.52 -0.84
C GLY A 527 -21.34 27.07 -1.22
N TYR A 528 -20.43 26.36 -1.89
CA TYR A 528 -20.65 24.97 -2.30
C TYR A 528 -19.39 24.10 -2.20
N TYR A 529 -19.59 22.81 -1.96
CA TYR A 529 -18.56 21.77 -2.00
C TYR A 529 -19.14 20.46 -2.54
N LEU A 530 -18.29 19.53 -2.97
CA LEU A 530 -18.72 18.22 -3.47
C LEU A 530 -18.64 17.16 -2.37
N ARG A 531 -19.67 16.32 -2.24
CA ARG A 531 -19.67 15.21 -1.28
C ARG A 531 -20.36 13.95 -1.76
N THR A 532 -19.94 12.81 -1.24
CA THR A 532 -20.68 11.55 -1.34
C THR A 532 -21.74 11.47 -0.24
N SER A 533 -22.92 10.92 -0.55
CA SER A 533 -24.02 10.79 0.41
C SER A 533 -24.25 9.36 0.89
N ARG A 534 -23.84 8.35 0.10
CA ARG A 534 -24.02 6.93 0.41
C ARG A 534 -22.66 6.31 0.71
N THR A 535 -22.61 5.45 1.73
CA THR A 535 -21.42 4.65 2.05
C THR A 535 -20.91 3.85 0.86
N THR A 536 -21.82 3.34 0.01
CA THR A 536 -21.43 2.60 -1.20
C THR A 536 -20.66 3.48 -2.18
N ASP A 537 -21.07 4.74 -2.36
CA ASP A 537 -20.37 5.67 -3.26
C ASP A 537 -19.01 6.06 -2.66
N THR A 538 -18.95 6.22 -1.34
CA THR A 538 -17.70 6.52 -0.63
C THR A 538 -16.68 5.41 -0.76
N LEU A 539 -17.08 4.17 -0.48
CA LEU A 539 -16.18 3.02 -0.57
C LEU A 539 -15.80 2.73 -2.03
N LEU A 540 -16.71 2.95 -2.98
CA LEU A 540 -16.42 2.83 -4.41
C LEU A 540 -15.36 3.84 -4.86
N PHE A 541 -15.49 5.12 -4.49
CA PHE A 541 -14.45 6.11 -4.81
C PHE A 541 -13.08 5.72 -4.24
N LEU A 542 -13.02 5.31 -2.97
CA LEU A 542 -11.76 4.90 -2.33
C LEU A 542 -11.14 3.68 -3.03
N HIS A 543 -11.98 2.74 -3.48
CA HIS A 543 -11.55 1.58 -4.25
C HIS A 543 -11.02 1.99 -5.64
N ASP A 544 -11.72 2.87 -6.36
CA ASP A 544 -11.33 3.29 -7.70
C ASP A 544 -9.96 3.98 -7.69
N ILE A 545 -9.70 4.84 -6.69
CA ILE A 545 -8.40 5.50 -6.53
C ILE A 545 -7.34 4.65 -5.83
N GLU A 546 -7.64 3.42 -5.39
CA GLU A 546 -6.74 2.60 -4.56
C GLU A 546 -5.37 2.39 -5.22
N HIS A 547 -5.37 2.07 -6.52
CA HIS A 547 -4.14 1.81 -7.29
C HIS A 547 -3.24 3.06 -7.42
N VAL A 548 -3.80 4.27 -7.33
CA VAL A 548 -3.03 5.51 -7.24
C VAL A 548 -2.57 5.74 -5.81
N ALA A 549 -3.52 5.71 -4.87
CA ALA A 549 -3.32 6.07 -3.48
C ALA A 549 -2.31 5.14 -2.77
N VAL A 550 -2.21 3.88 -3.19
CA VAL A 550 -1.22 2.93 -2.66
C VAL A 550 0.21 3.41 -2.93
N THR A 551 0.45 4.25 -3.94
CA THR A 551 1.77 4.85 -4.16
C THR A 551 2.07 6.02 -3.23
N CYS A 552 1.10 6.48 -2.42
CA CYS A 552 1.27 7.53 -1.41
C CYS A 552 0.74 7.06 -0.04
N PRO A 553 1.39 6.07 0.59
CA PRO A 553 0.87 5.43 1.80
C PRO A 553 0.74 6.40 2.99
N SER A 554 1.49 7.51 3.03
CA SER A 554 1.35 8.55 4.06
C SER A 554 -0.03 9.22 4.08
N MET A 555 -0.82 9.10 2.99
CA MET A 555 -2.18 9.61 2.89
C MET A 555 -3.27 8.56 3.22
N SER A 556 -2.88 7.37 3.71
CA SER A 556 -3.80 6.26 4.03
C SER A 556 -4.90 6.63 5.03
N TYR A 557 -4.67 7.61 5.90
CA TYR A 557 -5.70 8.11 6.82
C TYR A 557 -6.92 8.74 6.09
N LYS A 558 -6.74 9.21 4.84
CA LYS A 558 -7.82 9.65 3.94
C LYS A 558 -8.20 8.58 2.92
N THR A 559 -7.23 7.84 2.39
CA THR A 559 -7.42 7.03 1.17
C THR A 559 -7.65 5.54 1.43
N ASN A 560 -7.30 5.03 2.60
CA ASN A 560 -7.41 3.60 2.94
C ASN A 560 -8.50 3.38 4.00
N TRP A 561 -9.62 2.80 3.58
CA TRP A 561 -10.74 2.53 4.48
C TRP A 561 -10.39 1.53 5.59
N HIS A 562 -9.63 0.48 5.30
CA HIS A 562 -9.28 -0.54 6.30
C HIS A 562 -8.39 0.06 7.41
N TYR A 563 -7.40 0.86 7.02
CA TYR A 563 -6.57 1.64 7.95
C TYR A 563 -7.44 2.58 8.80
N ARG A 564 -8.27 3.42 8.14
CA ARG A 564 -9.08 4.40 8.87
C ARG A 564 -10.08 3.74 9.82
N PHE A 565 -10.74 2.66 9.37
CA PHE A 565 -11.70 1.93 10.18
C PHE A 565 -11.03 1.26 11.38
N TYR A 566 -9.82 0.73 11.21
CA TYR A 566 -9.04 0.18 12.32
C TYR A 566 -8.76 1.24 13.39
N ILE A 567 -8.30 2.44 13.01
CA ILE A 567 -8.03 3.53 13.97
C ILE A 567 -9.29 3.90 14.75
N GLU A 568 -10.44 3.96 14.07
CA GLU A 568 -11.73 4.23 14.70
C GLU A 568 -12.18 3.08 15.61
N LYS A 569 -11.91 1.82 15.23
CA LYS A 569 -12.14 0.65 16.08
C LYS A 569 -11.36 0.75 17.38
N GLN A 570 -10.08 1.12 17.33
CA GLN A 570 -9.28 1.32 18.54
C GLN A 570 -9.84 2.44 19.42
N ARG A 571 -10.16 3.60 18.83
CA ARG A 571 -10.75 4.72 19.57
C ARG A 571 -12.03 4.33 20.30
N TRP A 572 -12.97 3.67 19.61
CA TRP A 572 -14.24 3.29 20.20
C TRP A 572 -14.12 2.12 21.18
N HIS A 573 -13.13 1.24 21.01
CA HIS A 573 -12.90 0.16 21.97
C HIS A 573 -12.48 0.70 23.35
N CYS A 574 -11.73 1.81 23.40
CA CYS A 574 -11.39 2.47 24.67
C CYS A 574 -12.64 3.04 25.39
N GLU A 575 -13.63 3.52 24.65
CA GLU A 575 -14.85 4.11 25.22
C GLU A 575 -15.93 3.05 25.51
N TYR A 576 -16.06 2.05 24.63
CA TYR A 576 -17.06 0.99 24.70
C TYR A 576 -16.44 -0.38 24.34
N PRO A 577 -15.74 -1.05 25.28
CA PRO A 577 -15.01 -2.29 25.01
C PRO A 577 -15.88 -3.43 24.45
N ASP A 578 -17.11 -3.53 24.94
CA ASP A 578 -18.06 -4.58 24.55
C ASP A 578 -18.84 -4.27 23.27
N TYR A 579 -18.62 -3.11 22.63
CA TYR A 579 -19.43 -2.69 21.50
C TYR A 579 -18.83 -3.15 20.17
N GLN A 580 -19.69 -3.67 19.30
CA GLN A 580 -19.30 -4.04 17.94
C GLN A 580 -19.33 -2.81 17.03
N LEU A 581 -18.18 -2.46 16.43
CA LEU A 581 -18.09 -1.44 15.40
C LEU A 581 -18.43 -2.01 14.02
N ILE A 582 -19.30 -1.35 13.27
CA ILE A 582 -19.81 -1.84 11.98
C ILE A 582 -19.89 -0.70 10.97
N THR A 583 -19.44 -0.94 9.74
CA THR A 583 -19.67 -0.01 8.62
C THR A 583 -21.15 0.05 8.26
N SER A 584 -21.69 1.25 8.19
CA SER A 584 -23.08 1.49 7.79
C SER A 584 -23.36 0.95 6.39
N SER A 585 -24.39 0.11 6.26
CA SER A 585 -24.88 -0.35 4.97
C SER A 585 -26.39 -0.14 4.84
N ARG A 586 -26.85 0.21 3.62
CA ARG A 586 -28.28 0.27 3.27
C ARG A 586 -28.94 -1.10 3.38
N LYS A 587 -28.19 -2.20 3.19
CA LYS A 587 -28.70 -3.57 3.37
C LYS A 587 -29.24 -3.84 4.78
N ARG A 588 -28.84 -3.02 5.77
CA ARG A 588 -29.40 -3.07 7.14
C ARG A 588 -30.85 -2.60 7.20
N MET A 589 -31.26 -1.69 6.32
CA MET A 589 -32.66 -1.29 6.19
C MET A 589 -33.38 -2.35 5.34
N ARG A 590 -33.60 -3.54 5.94
CA ARG A 590 -34.42 -4.59 5.32
C ARG A 590 -35.78 -3.98 5.00
N ALA A 591 -36.21 -4.02 3.74
CA ALA A 591 -37.57 -3.60 3.39
C ALA A 591 -38.58 -4.45 4.20
N TYR A 592 -39.76 -3.91 4.48
CA TYR A 592 -40.84 -4.75 5.00
C TYR A 592 -41.25 -5.73 3.91
N THR A 593 -41.22 -7.02 4.22
CA THR A 593 -41.77 -8.05 3.33
C THR A 593 -43.30 -7.91 3.25
N PRO A 594 -43.95 -8.42 2.20
CA PRO A 594 -45.41 -8.37 2.08
C PRO A 594 -46.13 -8.96 3.31
N ASN A 595 -45.59 -10.04 3.88
CA ASN A 595 -46.13 -10.66 5.09
C ASN A 595 -45.98 -9.75 6.32
N GLU A 596 -44.82 -9.13 6.52
CA GLU A 596 -44.66 -8.16 7.62
C GLU A 596 -45.59 -6.96 7.47
N ILE A 597 -45.82 -6.47 6.23
CA ILE A 597 -46.79 -5.40 5.98
C ILE A 597 -48.20 -5.87 6.35
N LYS A 598 -48.58 -7.10 5.96
CA LYS A 598 -49.90 -7.67 6.30
C LYS A 598 -50.08 -7.81 7.81
N THR A 599 -49.08 -8.35 8.51
CA THR A 599 -49.08 -8.48 9.98
C THR A 599 -49.16 -7.12 10.66
N LEU A 600 -48.35 -6.14 10.22
CA LEU A 600 -48.38 -4.77 10.73
C LEU A 600 -49.78 -4.14 10.59
N LYS A 601 -50.41 -4.27 9.42
CA LYS A 601 -51.77 -3.75 9.19
C LYS A 601 -52.80 -4.40 10.11
N SER A 602 -52.78 -5.73 10.20
CA SER A 602 -53.69 -6.48 11.07
C SER A 602 -53.57 -6.07 12.53
N MET A 603 -52.33 -5.95 13.02
CA MET A 603 -52.08 -5.53 14.41
C MET A 603 -52.50 -4.08 14.65
N LYS A 604 -52.28 -3.17 13.69
CA LYS A 604 -52.76 -1.79 13.81
C LYS A 604 -54.28 -1.68 13.84
N GLN A 605 -54.98 -2.42 13.00
CA GLN A 605 -56.46 -2.49 13.00
C GLN A 605 -57.00 -3.09 14.31
N SER A 606 -56.23 -3.98 14.93
CA SER A 606 -56.56 -4.60 16.23
C SER A 606 -56.19 -3.72 17.44
N GLY A 607 -55.75 -2.47 17.22
CA GLY A 607 -55.44 -1.52 18.28
C GLY A 607 -54.05 -1.67 18.93
N ASN A 608 -53.16 -2.51 18.39
CA ASN A 608 -51.82 -2.68 18.95
C ASN A 608 -50.96 -1.41 18.83
N THR A 609 -50.13 -1.17 19.85
CA THR A 609 -49.18 -0.06 19.86
C THR A 609 -48.03 -0.29 18.88
N ASP A 610 -47.37 0.77 18.43
CA ASP A 610 -46.20 0.65 17.54
C ASP A 610 -45.07 -0.17 18.18
N GLN A 611 -44.94 -0.15 19.50
CA GLN A 611 -43.97 -0.95 20.24
C GLN A 611 -44.29 -2.45 20.16
N GLN A 612 -45.55 -2.85 20.41
CA GLN A 612 -45.98 -4.26 20.30
C GLN A 612 -45.76 -4.82 18.89
N ILE A 613 -46.03 -4.00 17.88
CA ILE A 613 -45.79 -4.37 16.48
C ILE A 613 -44.30 -4.50 16.19
N ALA A 614 -43.48 -3.60 16.73
CA ALA A 614 -42.03 -3.66 16.59
C ALA A 614 -41.47 -4.95 17.18
N ASP A 615 -41.90 -5.31 18.38
CA ASP A 615 -41.48 -6.53 19.07
C ASP A 615 -41.93 -7.78 18.28
N ALA A 616 -43.18 -7.82 17.80
CA ALA A 616 -43.72 -8.95 17.04
C ALA A 616 -43.03 -9.16 15.68
N LEU A 617 -42.58 -8.09 15.02
CA LEU A 617 -41.90 -8.16 13.72
C LEU A 617 -40.38 -8.26 13.83
N GLY A 618 -39.82 -8.18 15.04
CA GLY A 618 -38.37 -8.04 15.24
C GLY A 618 -37.81 -6.78 14.59
N ARG A 619 -38.59 -5.69 14.59
CA ARG A 619 -38.25 -4.38 14.00
C ARG A 619 -37.97 -3.36 15.10
N SER A 620 -37.33 -2.24 14.75
CA SER A 620 -37.22 -1.13 15.69
C SER A 620 -38.53 -0.34 15.73
N TYR A 621 -38.85 0.23 16.89
CA TYR A 621 -40.00 1.13 17.10
C TYR A 621 -40.09 2.19 15.99
N TRP A 622 -39.01 2.93 15.75
CA TRP A 622 -38.97 3.97 14.72
C TRP A 622 -39.16 3.45 13.30
N SER A 623 -38.73 2.21 13.01
CA SER A 623 -38.99 1.59 11.71
C SER A 623 -40.48 1.31 11.51
N VAL A 624 -41.18 0.89 12.56
CA VAL A 624 -42.63 0.65 12.53
C VAL A 624 -43.37 1.97 12.42
N VAL A 625 -43.04 2.96 13.25
CA VAL A 625 -43.66 4.31 13.21
C VAL A 625 -43.54 4.92 11.82
N TYR A 626 -42.35 4.86 11.21
CA TYR A 626 -42.15 5.37 9.86
C TYR A 626 -42.98 4.60 8.83
N LYS A 627 -43.00 3.26 8.90
CA LYS A 627 -43.77 2.44 7.95
C LYS A 627 -45.27 2.64 8.09
N VAL A 628 -45.79 2.80 9.31
CA VAL A 628 -47.18 3.13 9.58
C VAL A 628 -47.54 4.49 8.98
N SER A 629 -46.69 5.51 9.17
CA SER A 629 -46.88 6.83 8.56
C SER A 629 -46.91 6.76 7.02
N GLU A 630 -45.97 6.02 6.43
CA GLU A 630 -45.89 5.79 4.98
C GLU A 630 -47.17 5.11 4.44
N LEU A 631 -47.63 4.05 5.12
CA LEU A 631 -48.84 3.31 4.73
C LEU A 631 -50.11 4.16 4.89
N ARG A 632 -50.20 5.03 5.91
CA ARG A 632 -51.30 6.00 6.05
C ARG A 632 -51.31 7.02 4.93
N ALA A 633 -50.14 7.56 4.56
CA ALA A 633 -50.02 8.49 3.44
C ALA A 633 -50.45 7.85 2.10
N GLN A 634 -50.22 6.55 1.95
CA GLN A 634 -50.66 5.75 0.80
C GLN A 634 -52.13 5.28 0.90
N LYS A 635 -52.87 5.64 1.95
CA LYS A 635 -54.24 5.17 2.25
C LYS A 635 -54.37 3.63 2.29
N LEU A 636 -53.31 2.98 2.74
CA LEU A 636 -53.20 1.53 2.85
C LEU A 636 -53.40 1.01 4.28
N LEU A 637 -53.64 1.92 5.24
CA LEU A 637 -53.86 1.67 6.67
C LEU A 637 -55.08 2.42 7.16
#